data_AF-A0A0S9Q7I0-F1
#
_entry.id   AF-A0A0S9Q7I0-F1
#
_cell.length_a   1.000
_cell.length_b   1.000
_cell.length_c   1.000
_cell.angle_alpha   90.00
_cell.angle_beta   90.00
_cell.angle_gamma   90.00
#
_symmetry.space_group_name_H-M   'P 1'
#
loop_
_entity.id
_entity.type
_entity.pdbx_description
1 polymer ?
#
loop_
_entity_poly.entity_id
_entity_poly.type
_entity_poly.pdbx_seq_one_letter_code
_entity_poly.pdbx_strand_id
1 'polypeptide(L)' 'MHAPRERRSCGTPHPPRRRRIEIHATAGPLGADRPADCYVLVGDDYASVLTDLMAAVPSGWVLLSVDVVPDPGESQNR' A
#
# COMPACT_ATOMS: atom_id res chain seq x y z
N MET A 1 27.67 -47.73 14.52
CA MET A 1 28.05 -46.36 14.10
C MET A 1 26.77 -45.66 13.64
N HIS A 2 26.10 -44.93 14.54
CA HIS A 2 24.85 -44.23 14.24
C HIS A 2 25.12 -42.72 14.22
N ALA A 3 24.93 -42.10 13.06
CA ALA A 3 24.72 -40.67 12.96
C ALA A 3 23.32 -40.47 12.35
N PRO A 4 22.32 -40.02 13.13
CA PRO A 4 21.08 -39.55 12.55
C PRO A 4 21.40 -38.27 11.77
N ARG A 5 21.32 -38.35 10.44
CA ARG A 5 21.48 -37.18 9.56
C ARG A 5 20.39 -36.19 9.89
N GLU A 6 20.81 -35.06 10.46
CA GLU A 6 19.97 -33.92 10.80
C GLU A 6 19.03 -33.57 9.64
N ARG A 7 17.72 -33.59 9.92
CA ARG A 7 16.72 -32.90 9.12
C ARG A 7 17.02 -31.39 9.19
N ARG A 8 17.86 -30.90 8.29
CA ARG A 8 17.84 -29.47 7.95
C ARG A 8 16.53 -29.23 7.20
N SER A 9 15.47 -28.92 7.94
CA SER A 9 14.39 -28.13 7.38
C SER A 9 14.98 -26.76 7.04
N CYS A 10 15.49 -26.64 5.81
CA CYS A 10 15.92 -25.37 5.27
C CYS A 10 14.74 -24.41 5.32
N GLY A 11 14.90 -23.35 6.11
CA GLY A 11 14.15 -22.11 6.07
C GLY A 11 12.64 -22.28 6.16
N THR A 12 12.07 -21.98 7.33
CA THR A 12 10.76 -21.33 7.32
C THR A 12 10.85 -20.21 6.29
N PRO A 13 10.07 -20.21 5.20
CA PRO A 13 10.05 -19.06 4.30
C PRO A 13 9.67 -17.90 5.21
N HIS A 14 10.59 -16.94 5.38
CA HIS A 14 10.19 -15.65 5.92
C HIS A 14 9.01 -15.24 5.04
N PRO A 15 7.80 -15.07 5.59
CA PRO A 15 6.70 -14.61 4.76
C PRO A 15 7.22 -13.36 4.06
N PRO A 16 7.08 -13.25 2.72
CA PRO A 16 7.57 -12.07 2.03
C PRO A 16 7.04 -10.87 2.80
N ARG A 17 7.93 -9.96 3.24
CA ARG A 17 7.50 -8.68 3.81
C ARG A 17 6.54 -8.13 2.78
N ARG A 18 5.24 -8.26 3.02
CA ARG A 18 4.22 -7.81 2.08
C ARG A 18 4.47 -6.32 1.98
N ARG A 19 4.92 -5.88 0.80
CA ARG A 19 5.18 -4.48 0.53
C ARG A 19 3.85 -3.77 0.75
N ARG A 20 3.74 -3.05 1.86
CA ARG A 20 2.56 -2.26 2.14
C ARG A 20 2.63 -1.02 1.26
N ILE A 21 1.56 -0.79 0.54
CA ILE A 21 1.37 0.36 -0.33
C ILE A 21 0.43 1.29 0.41
N GLU A 22 0.89 2.50 0.67
CA GLU A 22 0.10 3.55 1.27
C GLU A 22 -0.16 4.62 0.21
N ILE A 23 -1.42 4.97 0.00
CA ILE A 23 -1.85 6.00 -0.95
C ILE A 23 -2.45 7.14 -0.15
N HIS A 24 -1.91 8.34 -0.35
CA HIS A 24 -2.44 9.60 0.15
C HIS A 24 -3.08 10.32 -1.02
N ALA A 25 -4.38 10.59 -0.95
CA ALA A 25 -5.09 11.26 -2.02
C ALA A 25 -5.89 12.44 -1.48
N THR A 26 -6.08 13.45 -2.32
CA THR A 26 -6.98 14.56 -2.03
C THR A 26 -8.08 14.57 -3.07
N ALA A 27 -9.34 14.61 -2.66
CA ALA A 27 -10.48 14.69 -3.57
C ALA A 27 -11.41 15.84 -3.20
N GLY A 28 -12.02 16.46 -4.21
CA GLY A 28 -12.94 17.57 -4.01
C GLY A 28 -13.93 17.73 -5.16
N PRO A 29 -15.01 18.51 -4.97
CA PRO A 29 -16.01 18.72 -6.01
C PRO A 29 -15.42 19.45 -7.23
N LEU A 30 -15.87 19.08 -8.43
CA LEU A 30 -15.42 19.69 -9.69
C LEU A 30 -15.77 21.18 -9.71
N GLY A 31 -14.75 22.05 -9.81
CA GLY A 31 -14.94 23.50 -9.92
C GLY A 31 -15.11 24.26 -8.59
N ALA A 32 -14.72 23.66 -7.46
CA ALA A 32 -15.05 24.22 -6.16
C ALA A 32 -13.94 25.00 -5.46
N ASP A 33 -14.33 26.19 -4.99
CA ASP A 33 -13.80 27.02 -3.89
C ASP A 33 -14.10 26.38 -2.50
N ARG A 34 -14.33 25.06 -2.45
CA ARG A 34 -14.75 24.31 -1.24
C ARG A 34 -13.61 23.45 -0.70
N PRO A 35 -13.66 23.06 0.59
CA PRO A 35 -12.64 22.20 1.18
C PRO A 35 -12.58 20.87 0.43
N ALA A 36 -11.36 20.48 0.08
CA ALA A 36 -11.05 19.14 -0.39
C ALA A 36 -10.81 18.23 0.82
N ASP A 37 -11.14 16.95 0.68
CA ASP A 37 -10.91 15.94 1.70
C ASP A 37 -9.65 15.13 1.38
N CYS A 38 -8.93 14.76 2.45
CA CYS A 38 -7.76 13.90 2.37
C CYS A 38 -8.15 12.45 2.71
N TYR A 39 -7.64 11.53 1.90
CA TYR A 39 -7.86 10.09 2.00
C TYR A 39 -6.51 9.40 2.18
N VAL A 40 -6.40 8.52 3.17
CA VAL A 40 -5.21 7.70 3.39
C VAL A 40 -5.65 6.24 3.41
N LEU A 41 -5.16 5.47 2.45
CA LEU A 41 -5.49 4.05 2.33
C LEU A 41 -4.20 3.23 2.30
N VAL A 42 -4.22 2.09 3.00
CA VAL A 42 -3.08 1.18 3.09
C VAL A 42 -3.54 -0.22 2.67
N GLY A 43 -2.78 -0.83 1.78
CA GLY A 43 -3.04 -2.21 1.36
C GLY A 43 -1.80 -2.92 0.81
N ASP A 44 -1.97 -4.16 0.41
CA ASP A 44 -0.89 -4.99 -0.12
C ASP A 44 -0.78 -4.91 -1.66
N ASP A 45 -1.74 -4.25 -2.33
CA ASP A 45 -1.85 -4.19 -3.80
C ASP A 45 -2.36 -2.81 -4.27
N TYR A 46 -1.64 -2.19 -5.21
CA TYR A 46 -1.95 -0.84 -5.69
C TYR A 46 -3.33 -0.76 -6.35
N ALA A 47 -3.68 -1.75 -7.18
CA ALA A 47 -4.95 -1.73 -7.90
C ALA A 47 -6.15 -1.85 -6.94
N SER A 48 -6.03 -2.68 -5.91
CA SER A 48 -7.04 -2.84 -4.87
C SER A 48 -7.20 -1.57 -4.04
N VAL A 49 -6.09 -0.96 -3.61
CA VAL A 49 -6.11 0.29 -2.82
C VAL A 49 -6.67 1.44 -3.66
N LEU A 50 -6.30 1.54 -4.94
CA LEU A 50 -6.85 2.55 -5.85
C LEU A 50 -8.34 2.34 -6.10
N THR A 51 -8.79 1.08 -6.21
CA THR A 51 -10.21 0.76 -6.36
C THR A 51 -11.01 1.19 -5.13
N ASP A 52 -10.49 0.91 -3.93
CA ASP A 52 -11.11 1.34 -2.67
C ASP A 52 -11.15 2.88 -2.55
N LEU A 53 -10.06 3.55 -2.94
CA LEU A 53 -10.02 5.02 -3.02
C LEU A 53 -11.10 5.55 -3.96
N MET A 54 -11.21 5.03 -5.18
CA MET A 54 -12.21 5.47 -6.15
C MET A 54 -13.64 5.20 -5.69
N ALA A 55 -13.86 4.15 -4.88
CA ALA A 55 -15.15 3.84 -4.28
C ALA A 55 -15.48 4.76 -3.09
N ALA A 56 -14.46 5.20 -2.35
CA ALA A 56 -14.60 6.12 -1.21
C ALA A 56 -14.86 7.57 -1.65
N VAL A 57 -14.34 7.98 -2.82
CA VAL A 57 -14.56 9.32 -3.36
C VAL A 57 -16.02 9.50 -3.78
N PRO A 58 -16.73 10.53 -3.27
CA PRO A 58 -18.12 10.78 -3.65
C PRO A 58 -18.32 11.02 -5.14
N SER A 59 -19.45 10.54 -5.67
CA SER A 59 -19.84 10.78 -7.06
C SER A 59 -19.89 12.28 -7.37
N GLY A 60 -19.21 12.70 -8.44
CA GLY A 60 -19.11 14.12 -8.84
C GLY A 60 -17.91 14.86 -8.23
N TRP A 61 -17.11 14.19 -7.40
CA TRP A 61 -15.81 14.69 -6.97
C TRP A 61 -14.70 14.19 -7.90
N VAL A 62 -13.61 14.93 -7.92
CA VAL A 62 -12.40 14.59 -8.67
C VAL A 62 -11.21 14.43 -7.74
N LEU A 63 -10.31 13.53 -8.11
CA LEU A 63 -9.00 13.43 -7.49
C LEU A 63 -8.15 14.64 -7.92
N LEU A 64 -7.67 15.38 -6.94
CA LEU A 64 -6.83 16.57 -7.11
C LEU A 64 -5.35 16.20 -7.03
N SER A 65 -4.99 15.31 -6.10
CA SER A 65 -3.64 14.79 -5.93
C SER A 65 -3.68 13.35 -5.46
N VAL A 66 -2.70 12.55 -5.89
CA VAL A 66 -2.48 11.19 -5.39
C VAL A 66 -0.98 10.99 -5.25
N ASP A 67 -0.54 10.72 -4.03
CA ASP A 67 0.82 10.39 -3.66
C ASP A 67 0.87 8.95 -3.17
N VAL A 68 1.83 8.18 -3.67
CA VAL A 68 2.07 6.82 -3.21
C VAL A 68 3.29 6.87 -2.31
N VAL A 69 3.09 6.59 -1.03
CA VAL A 69 4.17 6.57 -0.04
C VAL A 69 4.89 5.22 -0.17
N PRO A 70 6.15 5.19 -0.62
CA PRO A 70 6.91 3.95 -0.65
C PRO A 70 7.17 3.48 0.77
N ASP A 71 7.12 2.16 0.99
CA ASP A 71 7.48 1.55 2.27
C ASP A 71 8.87 2.05 2.69
N PRO A 72 9.05 2.60 3.91
CA PRO A 72 10.35 3.12 4.36
C PRO A 72 11.44 2.03 4.44
N GLY A 73 11.10 0.75 4.23
CA GLY A 73 12.03 -0.35 4.10
C GLY A 73 12.76 -0.47 2.75
N GLU A 74 12.42 0.31 1.72
CA GLU A 74 13.14 0.36 0.43
C GLU A 74 14.26 1.43 0.39
N SER A 75 14.61 2.03 1.53
CA SER A 75 15.76 2.95 1.67
C SER A 75 16.74 2.43 2.71
N GLN A 76 17.61 1.48 2.32
CA GLN A 76 18.93 1.20 2.90
C GLN A 76 19.58 0.01 2.19
N ASN A 77 19.90 0.16 0.90
CA ASN A 77 20.94 -0.67 0.31
C ASN A 77 21.74 0.20 -0.68
N ARG A 78 22.46 1.16 -0.11
CA ARG A 78 23.54 1.86 -0.80
C ARG A 78 24.84 1.52 -0.10
#